data_AF-A0A7S0TNT7-F1
#
_entry.id   AF-A0A7S0TNT7-F1
#
_cell.length_a   1.000
_cell.length_b   1.000
_cell.length_c   1.000
_cell.angle_alpha   90.00
_cell.angle_beta   90.00
_cell.angle_gamma   90.00
#
_symmetry.space_group_name_H-M   'P 1'
#
loop_
_entity.id
_entity.type
_entity.pdbx_description
1 polymer ?
#
loop_
_entity_poly.entity_id
_entity_poly.type
_entity_poly.pdbx_seq_one_letter_code
_entity_poly.pdbx_strand_id
1 'polypeptide(L)'
;GLKSRGVSTDTVGFGAVRQSVAEIAAALRFNDLSDAAGYDAFDEDEDGKVSLSDLRAAVATLNLNLDEGSTKAVFEYLEDQQAKGFIDREAWIAALAKAGDDAAAILGSRGVQGGSAAEAPVAPPP
;
A
#
# COMPACT_ATOMS: atom_id res chain seq x y z
N GLY A 1 -26.02 10.53 34.84
CA GLY A 1 -25.30 11.24 33.76
C GLY A 1 -24.50 10.24 32.97
N LEU A 2 -24.88 9.97 31.73
CA LEU A 2 -24.19 9.05 30.83
C LEU A 2 -23.01 9.79 30.21
N LYS A 3 -21.79 9.39 30.57
CA LYS A 3 -20.56 9.81 29.89
C LYS A 3 -20.40 8.94 28.63
N SER A 4 -21.01 9.35 27.53
CA SER A 4 -20.73 8.78 26.22
C SER A 4 -19.32 9.21 25.82
N ARG A 5 -18.37 8.28 25.91
CA ARG A 5 -17.03 8.47 25.34
C ARG A 5 -17.22 8.45 23.83
N GLY A 6 -17.11 9.61 23.19
CA GLY A 6 -17.07 9.71 21.75
C GLY A 6 -15.94 8.82 21.24
N VAL A 7 -16.28 7.78 20.48
CA VAL A 7 -15.32 7.18 19.57
C VAL A 7 -15.03 8.27 18.53
N SER A 8 -13.84 8.87 18.59
CA SER A 8 -13.44 9.88 17.61
C SER A 8 -13.55 9.23 16.23
N THR A 9 -14.39 9.81 15.38
CA THR A 9 -14.50 9.45 13.96
C THR A 9 -13.14 9.48 13.26
N ASP A 10 -12.19 10.24 13.78
CA ASP A 10 -10.79 10.31 13.37
C ASP A 10 -10.06 8.96 13.48
N THR A 11 -10.35 8.16 14.51
CA THR A 11 -9.69 6.87 14.74
C THR A 11 -10.11 5.82 13.71
N VAL A 12 -11.38 5.88 13.27
CA VAL A 12 -11.92 4.94 12.28
C VAL A 12 -11.37 5.26 10.88
N GLY A 13 -11.32 6.54 10.50
CA GLY A 13 -10.74 6.96 9.22
C GLY A 13 -9.24 6.67 9.12
N PHE A 14 -8.49 6.95 10.19
CA PHE A 14 -7.05 6.66 10.24
C PHE A 14 -6.74 5.16 10.18
N GLY A 15 -7.57 4.33 10.82
CA GLY A 15 -7.44 2.87 10.76
C GLY A 15 -7.64 2.32 9.34
N ALA A 16 -8.63 2.83 8.61
CA ALA A 16 -8.89 2.41 7.22
C ALA A 16 -7.74 2.79 6.28
N VAL A 17 -7.23 4.03 6.37
CA VAL A 17 -6.10 4.47 5.55
C VAL A 17 -4.85 3.63 5.82
N ARG A 18 -4.55 3.34 7.11
CA ARG A 18 -3.44 2.45 7.48
C ARG A 18 -3.58 1.07 6.83
N GLN A 19 -4.79 0.50 6.81
CA GLN A 19 -5.04 -0.78 6.15
C GLN A 19 -4.79 -0.70 4.65
N SER A 20 -5.22 0.37 3.98
CA SER A 20 -4.97 0.59 2.55
C SER A 20 -3.47 0.76 2.22
N VAL A 21 -2.71 1.45 3.08
CA VAL A 21 -1.24 1.51 2.95
C VAL A 21 -0.61 0.12 3.13
N ALA A 22 -1.12 -0.68 4.06
CA ALA A 22 -0.65 -2.06 4.26
C ALA A 22 -0.94 -2.97 3.06
N GLU A 23 -2.06 -2.78 2.37
CA GLU A 23 -2.38 -3.48 1.12
C GLU A 23 -1.39 -3.16 0.01
N ILE A 24 -1.01 -1.88 -0.15
CA ILE A 24 0.03 -1.45 -1.09
C ILE A 24 1.38 -2.09 -0.70
N ALA A 25 1.79 -1.99 0.56
CA ALA A 25 3.04 -2.60 1.04
C ALA A 25 3.06 -4.13 0.85
N ALA A 26 1.93 -4.81 1.04
CA ALA A 26 1.81 -6.25 0.79
C ALA A 26 1.98 -6.57 -0.69
N ALA A 27 1.39 -5.77 -1.58
CA ALA A 27 1.55 -5.95 -3.02
C ALA A 27 3.00 -5.75 -3.48
N LEU A 28 3.70 -4.73 -2.97
CA LEU A 28 5.12 -4.53 -3.29
C LEU A 28 5.98 -5.73 -2.87
N ARG A 29 5.79 -6.21 -1.65
CA ARG A 29 6.52 -7.39 -1.12
C ARG A 29 6.21 -8.67 -1.89
N PHE A 30 4.96 -8.87 -2.30
CA PHE A 30 4.58 -9.99 -3.15
C PHE A 30 5.31 -9.97 -4.49
N ASN A 31 5.61 -8.78 -5.01
CA ASN A 31 6.37 -8.57 -6.24
C ASN A 31 7.88 -8.39 -6.02
N ASP A 32 8.39 -8.71 -4.81
CA ASP A 32 9.80 -8.56 -4.43
C ASP A 32 10.37 -7.13 -4.63
N LEU A 33 9.51 -6.12 -4.49
CA LEU A 33 9.89 -4.71 -4.58
C LEU A 33 10.17 -4.14 -3.19
N SER A 34 11.28 -3.42 -3.08
CA SER A 34 11.54 -2.54 -1.93
C SER A 34 10.58 -1.34 -1.94
N ASP A 35 10.39 -0.69 -0.78
CA ASP A 35 9.55 0.51 -0.68
C ASP A 35 10.00 1.61 -1.68
N ALA A 36 11.31 1.78 -1.87
CA ALA A 36 11.86 2.76 -2.81
C ALA A 36 11.61 2.37 -4.27
N ALA A 37 11.82 1.11 -4.64
CA ALA A 37 11.53 0.61 -5.99
C ALA A 37 10.02 0.62 -6.29
N GLY A 38 9.19 0.44 -5.28
CA GLY A 38 7.74 0.58 -5.38
C GLY A 38 7.30 2.00 -5.72
N TYR A 39 8.03 3.03 -5.28
CA TYR A 39 7.75 4.40 -5.69
C TYR A 39 7.97 4.57 -7.20
N ASP A 40 9.10 4.09 -7.70
CA ASP A 40 9.44 4.17 -9.13
C ASP A 40 8.46 3.35 -9.98
N ALA A 41 8.00 2.21 -9.47
CA ALA A 41 7.01 1.38 -10.15
C ALA A 41 5.60 2.00 -10.18
N PHE A 42 5.28 2.89 -9.24
CA PHE A 42 4.00 3.58 -9.18
C PHE A 42 3.99 4.88 -9.98
N ASP A 43 5.14 5.52 -10.20
CA ASP A 43 5.33 6.70 -11.07
C ASP A 43 5.18 6.33 -12.57
N GLU A 44 3.94 6.08 -13.01
CA GLU A 44 3.64 5.50 -14.33
C GLU A 44 3.94 6.45 -15.49
N ASP A 45 3.73 7.76 -15.30
CA ASP A 45 4.05 8.76 -16.32
C ASP A 45 5.53 9.21 -16.31
N GLU A 46 6.33 8.63 -15.41
CA GLU A 46 7.78 8.83 -15.25
C GLU A 46 8.16 10.30 -15.02
N ASP A 47 7.30 11.09 -14.37
CA ASP A 47 7.55 12.52 -14.11
C ASP A 47 8.40 12.76 -12.83
N GLY A 48 8.74 11.68 -12.13
CA GLY A 48 9.48 11.67 -10.87
C GLY A 48 8.60 11.80 -9.63
N LYS A 49 7.26 11.76 -9.77
CA LYS A 49 6.31 11.95 -8.69
C LYS A 49 5.14 10.98 -8.80
N VAL A 50 4.67 10.48 -7.67
CA VAL A 50 3.43 9.69 -7.63
C VAL A 50 2.23 10.61 -7.40
N SER A 51 1.45 10.86 -8.45
CA SER A 51 0.18 11.59 -8.37
C SER A 51 -0.99 10.69 -7.97
N LEU A 52 -2.19 11.27 -7.80
CA LEU A 52 -3.41 10.48 -7.60
C LEU A 52 -3.77 9.66 -8.85
N SER A 53 -3.39 10.12 -10.05
CA SER A 53 -3.64 9.38 -11.29
C SER A 53 -2.82 8.10 -11.31
N ASP A 54 -1.53 8.23 -10.99
CA ASP A 54 -0.57 7.13 -10.88
C ASP A 54 -1.02 6.09 -9.86
N LEU A 55 -1.43 6.56 -8.66
CA LEU A 55 -1.89 5.67 -7.61
C LEU A 55 -3.15 4.88 -8.03
N ARG A 56 -4.11 5.52 -8.72
CA ARG A 56 -5.31 4.85 -9.24
C ARG A 56 -4.96 3.79 -10.29
N ALA A 57 -4.04 4.12 -11.19
CA ALA A 57 -3.65 3.21 -12.25
C ALA A 57 -2.88 2.00 -11.71
N ALA A 58 -2.00 2.21 -10.73
CA ALA A 58 -1.32 1.12 -10.02
C ALA A 58 -2.30 0.25 -9.20
N VAL A 59 -3.27 0.84 -8.50
CA VAL A 59 -4.33 0.11 -7.78
C VAL A 59 -5.10 -0.80 -8.74
N ALA A 60 -5.48 -0.30 -9.92
CA ALA A 60 -6.16 -1.07 -10.95
C ALA A 60 -5.28 -2.18 -11.54
N THR A 61 -4.04 -1.86 -11.90
CA THR A 61 -3.08 -2.79 -12.55
C THR A 61 -2.70 -3.94 -11.64
N LEU A 62 -2.46 -3.65 -10.36
CA LEU A 62 -2.13 -4.66 -9.35
C LEU A 62 -3.37 -5.35 -8.77
N ASN A 63 -4.57 -4.95 -9.23
CA ASN A 63 -5.87 -5.44 -8.76
C ASN A 63 -5.96 -5.40 -7.21
N LEU A 64 -5.52 -4.28 -6.63
CA LEU A 64 -5.56 -4.10 -5.18
C LEU A 64 -7.01 -3.93 -4.74
N ASN A 65 -7.33 -4.43 -3.55
CA ASN A 65 -8.68 -4.34 -2.98
C ASN A 65 -8.94 -2.94 -2.35
N LEU A 66 -8.71 -1.88 -3.12
CA LEU A 66 -8.96 -0.49 -2.73
C LEU A 66 -10.02 0.10 -3.65
N ASP A 67 -11.09 0.65 -3.07
CA ASP A 67 -12.02 1.48 -3.82
C ASP A 67 -11.47 2.89 -4.06
N GLU A 68 -12.18 3.68 -4.87
CA GLU A 68 -11.81 5.05 -5.22
C GLU A 68 -11.68 5.98 -3.99
N GLY A 69 -12.57 5.84 -3.00
CA GLY A 69 -12.52 6.63 -1.77
C GLY A 69 -11.30 6.27 -0.92
N SER A 70 -11.02 4.98 -0.79
CA SER A 70 -9.84 4.47 -0.09
C SER A 70 -8.53 4.92 -0.77
N THR A 71 -8.49 4.86 -2.10
CA THR A 71 -7.35 5.33 -2.91
C THR A 71 -7.09 6.82 -2.71
N LYS A 72 -8.14 7.64 -2.80
CA LYS A 72 -8.04 9.08 -2.53
C LYS A 72 -7.60 9.37 -1.09
N ALA A 73 -8.11 8.64 -0.11
CA ALA A 73 -7.73 8.83 1.29
C ALA A 73 -6.26 8.47 1.55
N VAL A 74 -5.72 7.45 0.90
CA VAL A 74 -4.26 7.16 0.93
C VAL A 74 -3.47 8.32 0.34
N PHE A 75 -3.87 8.81 -0.84
CA PHE A 75 -3.19 9.93 -1.47
C PHE A 75 -3.16 11.17 -0.57
N GLU A 76 -4.32 11.60 -0.06
CA GLU A 76 -4.43 12.78 0.81
C GLU A 76 -3.65 12.63 2.12
N TYR A 77 -3.58 11.41 2.65
CA TYR A 77 -2.79 11.10 3.84
C TYR A 77 -1.29 11.23 3.59
N LEU A 78 -0.79 10.72 2.45
CA LEU A 78 0.64 10.71 2.13
C LEU A 78 1.14 12.03 1.53
N GLU A 79 0.26 12.82 0.93
CA GLU A 79 0.56 14.16 0.46
C GLU A 79 0.83 15.15 1.62
N ASP A 80 0.52 14.74 2.86
CA ASP A 80 0.71 15.50 4.10
C ASP A 80 -0.17 16.77 4.17
N GLN A 81 -1.36 16.72 3.56
CA GLN A 81 -2.36 17.80 3.54
C GLN A 81 -1.89 19.18 3.05
N GLN A 82 -0.71 19.27 2.42
CA GLN A 82 -0.25 20.52 1.79
C GLN A 82 -0.80 20.72 0.37
N ALA A 83 -1.54 19.74 -0.17
CA ALA A 83 -2.17 19.79 -1.49
C ALA A 83 -1.18 20.15 -2.63
N LYS A 84 0.03 19.57 -2.58
CA LYS A 84 1.11 19.85 -3.53
C LYS A 84 0.93 19.16 -4.90
N GLY A 85 -0.04 18.27 -5.03
CA GLY A 85 -0.40 17.49 -6.21
C GLY A 85 0.22 16.10 -6.30
N PHE A 86 1.03 15.68 -5.34
CA PHE A 86 1.78 14.40 -5.41
C PHE A 86 2.23 13.88 -4.04
N ILE A 87 2.68 12.62 -3.99
CA ILE A 87 3.27 11.99 -2.82
C ILE A 87 4.80 12.11 -2.89
N ASP A 88 5.44 12.61 -1.83
CA ASP A 88 6.90 12.61 -1.74
C ASP A 88 7.43 11.20 -1.51
N ARG A 89 8.58 10.88 -2.11
CA ARG A 89 9.27 9.59 -1.89
C ARG A 89 9.54 9.29 -0.41
N GLU A 90 9.91 10.31 0.37
CA GLU A 90 10.16 10.14 1.80
C GLU A 90 8.88 9.77 2.57
N ALA A 91 7.77 10.45 2.27
CA ALA A 91 6.47 10.17 2.89
C ALA A 91 5.98 8.76 2.53
N TRP A 92 6.15 8.36 1.27
CA TRP A 92 5.87 7.01 0.78
C TRP A 92 6.65 5.95 1.56
N ILE A 93 7.98 6.05 1.59
CA ILE A 93 8.84 5.06 2.27
C ILE A 93 8.50 5.00 3.76
N ALA A 94 8.35 6.15 4.42
CA ALA A 94 8.03 6.21 5.84
C ALA A 94 6.68 5.55 6.16
N ALA A 95 5.67 5.71 5.31
CA ALA A 95 4.36 5.12 5.49
C ALA A 95 4.37 3.60 5.27
N LEU A 96 5.01 3.11 4.22
CA LEU A 96 5.12 1.68 3.94
C LEU A 96 5.93 0.94 5.02
N ALA A 97 7.03 1.53 5.49
CA ALA A 97 7.81 0.98 6.58
C ALA A 97 6.98 0.82 7.86
N LYS A 98 6.14 1.83 8.20
CA LYS A 98 5.21 1.76 9.35
C LYS A 98 4.12 0.71 9.19
N ALA A 99 3.70 0.42 7.96
CA ALA A 99 2.68 -0.59 7.66
C ALA A 99 3.25 -2.02 7.56
N GLY A 100 4.54 -2.19 7.83
CA GLY A 100 5.24 -3.44 7.53
C GLY A 100 4.68 -4.68 8.24
N ASP A 101 4.31 -4.58 9.51
CA ASP A 101 3.75 -5.73 10.24
C ASP A 101 2.35 -6.10 9.71
N ASP A 102 1.53 -5.10 9.39
CA ASP A 102 0.18 -5.32 8.84
C ASP A 102 0.26 -5.94 7.43
N ALA A 103 1.20 -5.47 6.61
CA ALA A 103 1.44 -6.03 5.28
C ALA A 103 1.85 -7.52 5.35
N ALA A 104 2.70 -7.87 6.32
CA ALA A 104 3.07 -9.27 6.56
C ALA A 104 1.87 -10.11 7.01
N ALA A 105 1.00 -9.55 7.87
CA ALA A 105 -0.24 -10.21 8.29
C ALA A 105 -1.22 -10.43 7.13
N ILE A 106 -1.36 -9.44 6.23
CA ILE A 106 -2.18 -9.56 5.01
C ILE A 106 -1.66 -10.71 4.13
N LEU A 107 -0.36 -10.75 3.84
CA LEU A 107 0.24 -11.85 3.07
C LEU A 107 0.05 -13.20 3.74
N GLY A 108 0.26 -13.28 5.05
CA GLY A 108 0.01 -14.50 5.83
C GLY A 108 -1.44 -14.97 5.73
N SER A 109 -2.41 -14.05 5.79
CA SER A 109 -3.84 -14.36 5.62
C SER A 109 -4.19 -14.88 4.22
N ARG A 110 -3.38 -14.52 3.22
CA ARG A 110 -3.48 -14.99 1.82
C ARG A 110 -2.71 -16.30 1.57
N GLY A 111 -2.13 -16.90 2.61
CA GLY A 111 -1.32 -18.12 2.50
C GLY A 111 0.10 -17.89 1.97
N VAL A 112 0.53 -16.63 1.84
CA VAL A 112 1.89 -16.28 1.43
C VAL A 112 2.73 -16.14 2.70
N GLN A 113 3.41 -17.21 3.10
CA GLN A 113 4.38 -17.18 4.20
C GLN A 113 5.80 -17.12 3.62
N GLY A 114 6.57 -16.08 4.01
CA GLY A 114 8.03 -15.99 3.93
C GLY A 114 8.66 -16.42 2.60
N GLY A 115 9.03 -15.44 1.75
CA GLY A 115 9.54 -15.64 0.40
C GLY A 115 10.48 -16.84 0.19
N SER A 116 10.07 -17.72 -0.70
CA SER A 116 10.81 -18.07 -1.93
C SER A 116 9.98 -19.13 -2.64
N ALA A 117 9.24 -18.74 -3.68
CA ALA A 117 8.86 -19.69 -4.72
C ALA A 117 10.13 -20.07 -5.49
N ALA A 118 11.01 -20.83 -4.85
CA ALA A 118 11.97 -21.64 -5.58
C ALA A 118 11.13 -22.72 -6.26
N GLU A 119 10.78 -22.46 -7.51
CA GLU A 119 10.26 -23.41 -8.46
C GLU A 119 11.09 -24.71 -8.32
N ALA A 120 10.45 -25.77 -7.81
CA ALA A 120 11.07 -27.08 -7.78
C ALA A 120 11.38 -27.49 -9.22
N PRO A 121 12.57 -28.00 -9.55
CA PRO A 121 12.85 -28.45 -10.90
C PRO A 121 11.91 -29.61 -11.21
N VAL A 122 10.94 -29.37 -12.08
CA VAL A 122 10.15 -30.44 -12.69
C VAL A 122 11.12 -31.25 -13.54
N ALA A 123 11.52 -32.42 -13.03
CA ALA A 123 12.25 -33.38 -13.84
C ALA A 123 11.38 -33.73 -15.06
N PRO A 124 11.91 -33.69 -16.30
CA PRO A 124 11.15 -34.13 -17.45
C PRO A 124 10.82 -35.63 -17.32
N PRO A 125 9.64 -36.08 -17.80
CA PRO A 125 9.26 -37.48 -17.78
C PRO A 125 10.21 -38.35 -18.64
N PRO A 126 10.28 -39.67 -18.37
CA PRO A 126 11.25 -40.58 -18.98
C PRO A 126 11.10 -40.73 -20.50
#